data_AF-A0A183SM22-F1
#
_entry.id   AF-A0A183SM22-F1
#
_cell.length_a   1.000
_cell.length_b   1.000
_cell.length_c   1.000
_cell.angle_alpha   90.00
_cell.angle_beta   90.00
_cell.angle_gamma   90.00
#
_symmetry.space_group_name_H-M   'P 1'
#
loop_
_entity.id
_entity.type
_entity.pdbx_description
1 polymer ?
#
loop_
_entity_poly.entity_id
_entity_poly.type
_entity_poly.pdbx_seq_one_letter_code
_entity_poly.pdbx_strand_id
1 'polypeptide(L)'
;MIKVRSILSDIPAAVMYDVIHDPEYRRVWDKQMIEGYDICLVSPNTDIGYYSMRVFPPFNNRDFVTLRSWFNFDDTEYIVMNHSVFHAVSLIYIIFLLIKLH
;
A
#
# COMPACT_ATOMS: atom_id res chain seq x y z
N MET A 1 -16.50 3.56 8.66
CA MET A 1 -16.36 2.93 7.33
C MET A 1 -16.62 4.00 6.28
N ILE A 2 -15.70 4.20 5.33
CA ILE A 2 -15.85 5.16 4.24
C ILE A 2 -15.94 4.36 2.94
N LYS A 3 -16.86 4.72 2.05
CA LYS A 3 -17.03 4.10 0.74
C LYS A 3 -17.06 5.17 -0.33
N VAL A 4 -16.27 5.00 -1.38
CA VAL A 4 -16.21 5.89 -2.55
C VAL A 4 -16.50 5.07 -3.80
N ARG A 5 -17.23 5.67 -4.75
CA ARG A 5 -17.50 5.08 -6.07
C ARG A 5 -17.13 6.10 -7.15
N SER A 6 -16.36 5.65 -8.13
CA SER A 6 -16.00 6.42 -9.32
C SER A 6 -16.35 5.60 -10.57
N ILE A 7 -16.67 6.28 -11.67
CA ILE A 7 -16.95 5.66 -12.97
C ILE A 7 -15.93 6.22 -13.96
N LEU A 8 -15.18 5.33 -14.59
CA LEU A 8 -14.16 5.67 -15.59
C LEU A 8 -14.57 4.98 -16.90
N SER A 9 -15.15 5.74 -17.83
CA SER A 9 -15.72 5.19 -19.07
C SER A 9 -14.70 4.95 -20.17
N ASP A 10 -13.53 5.58 -20.05
CA ASP A 10 -12.45 5.63 -21.03
C ASP A 10 -11.23 4.82 -20.61
N ILE A 11 -11.26 4.20 -19.43
CA ILE A 11 -10.15 3.45 -18.85
C ILE A 11 -10.57 1.99 -18.64
N PRO A 12 -9.91 1.01 -19.29
CA PRO A 12 -10.15 -0.41 -19.02
C PRO A 12 -9.81 -0.77 -17.57
N ALA A 13 -10.55 -1.72 -16.98
CA ALA A 13 -10.35 -2.15 -15.60
C ALA A 13 -8.93 -2.69 -15.36
N ALA A 14 -8.36 -3.43 -16.33
CA ALA A 14 -6.99 -3.93 -16.29
C ALA A 14 -5.95 -2.81 -16.13
N VAL A 15 -6.14 -1.66 -16.81
CA VAL A 15 -5.22 -0.52 -16.70
C VAL A 15 -5.25 0.05 -15.28
N MET A 16 -6.45 0.19 -14.69
CA MET A 16 -6.56 0.64 -13.29
C MET A 16 -5.92 -0.36 -12.33
N TYR A 17 -6.10 -1.65 -12.60
CA TYR A 17 -5.48 -2.71 -11.82
C TYR A 17 -3.96 -2.62 -11.84
N ASP A 18 -3.35 -2.45 -13.02
CA ASP A 18 -1.90 -2.29 -13.19
C ASP A 18 -1.39 -1.03 -12.46
N VAL A 19 -2.08 0.10 -12.60
CA VAL A 19 -1.72 1.37 -11.90
C VAL A 19 -1.71 1.22 -10.37
N ILE A 20 -2.62 0.42 -9.82
CA ILE A 20 -2.68 0.14 -8.38
C ILE A 20 -1.56 -0.80 -7.93
N HIS A 21 -1.12 -1.72 -8.81
CA HIS A 21 -0.09 -2.71 -8.49
C HIS A 21 1.33 -2.19 -8.65
N ASP A 22 1.55 -1.22 -9.53
CA ASP A 22 2.88 -0.70 -9.83
C ASP A 22 3.42 0.19 -8.69
N PRO A 23 4.41 -0.29 -7.90
CA PRO A 23 4.95 0.47 -6.77
C PRO A 23 5.81 1.66 -7.23
N GLU A 24 6.40 1.59 -8.42
CA GLU A 24 7.23 2.65 -8.98
C GLU A 24 6.35 3.78 -9.49
N TYR A 25 5.29 3.45 -10.24
CA TYR A 25 4.34 4.43 -10.72
C TYR A 25 3.51 5.06 -9.60
N ARG A 26 3.33 4.36 -8.47
CA ARG A 26 2.69 4.93 -7.28
C ARG A 26 3.36 6.21 -6.79
N ARG A 27 4.68 6.31 -6.90
CA ARG A 27 5.43 7.54 -6.54
C ARG A 27 5.06 8.75 -7.40
N VAL A 28 4.46 8.53 -8.57
CA VAL A 28 4.02 9.58 -9.49
C VAL A 28 2.63 10.09 -9.11
N TRP A 29 1.67 9.19 -8.87
CA TRP A 29 0.27 9.58 -8.66
C TRP A 29 -0.08 9.81 -7.18
N ASP A 30 0.56 9.10 -6.26
CA ASP A 30 0.36 9.24 -4.81
C ASP A 30 1.26 10.34 -4.24
N LYS A 31 0.76 11.58 -4.26
CA LYS A 31 1.50 12.76 -3.81
C LYS A 31 1.85 12.75 -2.32
N GLN A 32 1.22 11.89 -1.52
CA GLN A 32 1.49 11.79 -0.09
C GLN A 32 2.49 10.69 0.24
N MET A 33 2.77 9.77 -0.69
CA MET A 33 3.75 8.71 -0.48
C MET A 33 5.14 9.29 -0.17
N ILE A 34 5.76 8.80 0.88
CA ILE A 34 7.17 9.06 1.21
C ILE A 34 8.01 7.88 0.72
N GLU A 35 7.65 6.67 1.12
CA GLU A 35 8.36 5.45 0.76
C GLU A 35 7.39 4.26 0.75
N GLY A 36 7.70 3.24 -0.05
CA GLY A 36 7.05 1.95 0.02
C GLY A 36 7.86 0.90 -0.72
N TYR A 37 7.83 -0.32 -0.17
CA TYR A 37 8.55 -1.48 -0.69
C TYR A 37 7.91 -2.77 -0.17
N ASP A 38 8.05 -3.85 -0.94
CA ASP A 38 7.59 -5.17 -0.55
C ASP A 38 8.57 -5.77 0.46
N ILE A 39 8.04 -6.33 1.56
CA ILE A 39 8.81 -7.02 2.59
C ILE A 39 8.98 -8.50 2.21
N CYS A 40 7.88 -9.17 1.86
CA CYS A 40 7.91 -10.56 1.42
C CYS A 40 6.64 -10.94 0.67
N LEU A 41 6.73 -12.04 -0.09
CA LEU A 41 5.59 -12.70 -0.71
C LEU A 41 5.12 -13.84 0.20
N VAL A 42 3.83 -13.84 0.55
CA VAL A 42 3.19 -14.86 1.40
C VAL A 42 2.58 -15.98 0.56
N SER A 43 2.00 -15.63 -0.59
CA SER A 43 1.46 -16.55 -1.59
C SER A 43 1.57 -15.91 -2.98
N PRO A 44 1.31 -16.64 -4.09
CA PRO A 44 1.37 -16.06 -5.43
C PRO A 44 0.49 -14.82 -5.64
N ASN A 45 -0.51 -14.60 -4.79
CA ASN A 45 -1.45 -13.48 -4.87
C ASN A 45 -1.55 -12.68 -3.56
N THR A 46 -0.57 -12.81 -2.66
CA THR A 46 -0.56 -12.10 -1.37
C THR A 46 0.86 -11.72 -0.98
N ASP A 47 1.07 -10.45 -0.69
CA ASP A 47 2.32 -9.89 -0.20
C ASP A 47 2.15 -9.22 1.17
N ILE A 48 3.29 -8.97 1.83
CA ILE A 48 3.39 -8.02 2.93
C ILE A 48 4.31 -6.90 2.46
N GLY A 49 3.85 -5.65 2.60
CA GLY A 49 4.59 -4.46 2.20
C GLY A 49 4.65 -3.39 3.29
N TYR A 50 5.68 -2.54 3.22
CA TYR A 50 5.79 -1.31 3.99
C TYR A 50 5.33 -0.13 3.14
N TYR A 51 4.64 0.83 3.76
CA TYR A 51 4.26 2.08 3.13
C TYR A 51 4.24 3.22 4.15
N SER A 52 4.84 4.35 3.81
CA SER A 52 4.82 5.59 4.61
C SER A 52 4.27 6.77 3.82
N MET A 53 3.57 7.65 4.54
CA MET A 53 2.91 8.84 3.99
C MET A 53 3.17 10.09 4.81
N ARG A 54 3.21 11.21 4.10
CA ARG A 54 3.22 12.56 4.65
C ARG A 54 1.86 12.89 5.23
N VAL A 55 1.87 13.52 6.40
CA VAL A 55 0.66 14.09 7.01
C VAL A 55 0.84 15.59 7.16
N PHE A 56 -0.27 16.32 7.18
CA PHE A 56 -0.26 17.76 7.37
C PHE A 56 0.22 18.13 8.79
N PRO A 57 1.04 19.19 8.96
CA PRO A 57 1.42 19.69 10.28
C PRO A 57 0.19 20.05 11.14
N PRO A 58 0.22 19.83 12.46
CA PRO A 58 1.39 19.47 13.30
C PRO A 58 1.59 17.96 13.49
N PHE A 59 0.92 17.11 12.70
CA PHE A 59 0.98 15.66 12.90
C PHE A 59 2.25 15.04 12.32
N ASN A 60 2.79 14.05 13.03
CA ASN A 60 3.87 13.23 12.51
C ASN A 60 3.40 12.42 11.29
N ASN A 61 4.33 12.18 10.36
CA ASN A 61 4.14 11.24 9.26
C ASN A 61 3.72 9.86 9.78
N ARG A 62 3.02 9.11 8.92
CA ARG A 62 2.48 7.80 9.28
C ARG A 62 3.09 6.73 8.40
N ASP A 63 3.24 5.56 8.98
CA ASP A 63 3.64 4.36 8.28
C ASP A 63 2.79 3.16 8.67
N PHE A 64 2.77 2.19 7.77
CA PHE A 64 1.95 0.99 7.87
C PHE A 64 2.72 -0.19 7.31
N VAL A 65 2.44 -1.35 7.89
CA VAL A 65 2.80 -2.64 7.31
C VAL A 65 1.50 -3.35 6.99
N THR A 66 1.31 -3.65 5.72
CA THR A 66 0.05 -4.17 5.19
C THR A 66 0.25 -5.51 4.56
N LEU A 67 -0.68 -6.43 4.82
CA LEU A 67 -0.86 -7.61 3.99
C LEU A 67 -1.84 -7.26 2.88
N ARG A 68 -1.39 -7.36 1.63
CA ARG A 68 -2.17 -7.10 0.43
C ARG A 68 -2.48 -8.42 -0.26
N SER A 69 -3.75 -8.66 -0.56
CA SER A 69 -4.19 -9.79 -1.38
C SER A 69 -4.96 -9.29 -2.59
N TRP A 70 -4.74 -9.92 -3.74
CA TRP A 70 -5.43 -9.58 -4.98
C TRP A 70 -6.08 -10.80 -5.65
N PHE A 71 -7.19 -10.53 -6.34
CA PHE A 71 -7.97 -11.53 -7.06
C PHE A 71 -8.42 -10.96 -8.41
N ASN A 72 -8.31 -11.77 -9.46
CA ASN A 72 -8.80 -11.50 -10.80
C ASN A 72 -9.83 -12.60 -11.15
N PHE A 73 -11.03 -12.20 -11.53
CA PHE A 73 -12.10 -13.08 -11.99
C PHE A 73 -12.26 -12.95 -13.50
N ASP A 74 -11.43 -13.69 -14.24
CA ASP A 74 -11.47 -13.80 -15.71
C ASP A 74 -11.50 -12.45 -16.44
N ASP A 75 -10.73 -11.47 -15.95
CA ASP A 75 -10.61 -10.11 -16.48
C ASP A 75 -11.91 -9.29 -16.49
N THR A 76 -12.94 -9.76 -15.77
CA THR A 76 -14.22 -9.05 -15.60
C THR A 76 -14.28 -8.25 -14.30
N GLU A 77 -13.64 -8.75 -13.25
CA GLU A 77 -13.60 -8.12 -11.94
C GLU A 77 -12.21 -8.28 -11.30
N TYR A 78 -11.72 -7.18 -10.73
CA TYR A 78 -10.44 -7.13 -10.03
C TYR A 78 -10.67 -6.63 -8.61
N ILE A 79 -10.14 -7.36 -7.63
CA ILE A 79 -10.26 -7.03 -6.20
C ILE A 79 -8.87 -6.92 -5.61
N VAL A 80 -8.60 -5.84 -4.90
CA VAL A 80 -7.40 -5.65 -4.08
C VAL A 80 -7.84 -5.32 -2.66
N MET A 81 -7.39 -6.13 -1.71
CA MET A 81 -7.67 -5.95 -0.28
C MET A 81 -6.37 -5.72 0.47
N ASN A 82 -6.37 -4.76 1.38
CA ASN A 82 -5.24 -4.46 2.24
C ASN A 82 -5.72 -4.38 3.69
N HIS A 83 -4.96 -4.95 4.61
CA HIS A 83 -5.16 -4.71 6.04
C HIS A 83 -3.81 -4.67 6.77
N SER A 84 -3.77 -3.93 7.87
CA SER A 84 -2.55 -3.79 8.67
C SER A 84 -2.22 -5.10 9.39
N VAL A 85 -0.95 -5.49 9.37
CA VAL A 85 -0.43 -6.65 10.10
C VAL A 85 0.78 -6.27 10.93
N PHE A 86 1.00 -6.99 12.03
CA PHE A 86 2.24 -6.88 12.79
C PHE A 86 3.28 -7.80 12.18
N HIS A 87 4.43 -7.26 11.79
CA HIS A 87 5.57 -8.04 11.31
C HIS A 87 6.77 -7.77 12.22
N ALA A 88 7.45 -8.83 12.66
CA ALA A 88 8.50 -8.72 13.69
C ALA A 88 9.68 -7.82 13.24
N VAL A 89 9.98 -7.79 11.95
CA VAL A 89 10.98 -6.89 11.36
C VAL A 89 10.60 -5.42 11.57
N SER A 90 9.33 -5.09 11.52
CA SER A 90 8.80 -3.74 11.72
C SER A 90 8.93 -3.28 13.17
N LEU A 91 8.79 -4.19 14.14
CA LEU A 91 9.05 -3.90 15.54
C LEU A 91 10.52 -3.52 15.76
N ILE A 92 11.44 -4.21 15.08
CA ILE A 92 12.88 -3.90 15.14
C ILE A 92 13.14 -2.52 14.52
N TYR A 93 12.59 -2.22 13.35
CA TYR A 93 12.74 -0.89 12.72
C TYR A 93 12.11 0.24 13.53
N ILE A 94 10.92 0.04 14.12
CA ILE A 94 10.28 1.03 15.00
C ILE A 94 11.15 1.26 16.25
N ILE A 95 11.70 0.20 16.85
CA ILE A 95 12.63 0.33 17.99
C ILE A 95 13.88 1.12 17.56
N PHE A 96 14.47 0.82 16.40
CA PHE A 96 15.64 1.56 15.90
C PHE A 96 15.33 3.03 15.57
N LEU A 97 14.14 3.34 15.03
CA LEU A 97 13.72 4.71 14.73
C LEU A 97 13.48 5.51 16.02
N LEU A 98 12.89 4.89 17.04
CA LEU A 98 12.68 5.50 18.36
C LEU A 98 14.01 5.76 19.10
N ILE A 99 15.01 4.88 18.96
CA ILE A 99 16.35 5.07 19.55
C ILE A 99 17.12 6.21 18.87
N LYS A 100 16.92 6.45 17.57
CA LYS A 100 17.58 7.58 16.86
C LYS A 100 16.96 8.96 17.13
N LEU A 101 15.80 9.01 17.79
CA LEU A 101 15.10 10.27 18.13
C LEU A 101 15.42 10.78 19.55
N HIS A 102 16.39 10.16 20.24
CA HIS A 102 16.97 10.61 21.52
C HIS A 102 18.50 10.73 21.40
#